data_AF-A0A6L6GG52-F1
#
_entry.id   AF-A0A6L6GG52-F1
#
_cell.length_a   1.000
_cell.length_b   1.000
_cell.length_c   1.000
_cell.angle_alpha   90.00
_cell.angle_beta   90.00
_cell.angle_gamma   90.00
#
_symmetry.space_group_name_H-M   'P 1'
#
loop_
_entity.id
_entity.type
_entity.pdbx_description
1 polymer ?
#
loop_
_entity_poly.entity_id
_entity_poly.type
_entity_poly.pdbx_seq_one_letter_code
_entity_poly.pdbx_strand_id
1 'polypeptide(L)'
;MGLPSAVFTSFDLASDWIKSNYLSGILMEYPVDQSCYDWAIESGYFKEKSVIDRSPTFIEKFVSAYQQNWHFEHGEELCHQNMQDKT
;
A
#
# COMPACT_ATOMS: atom_id res chain seq x y z
N MET A 1 -11.09 -4.50 -7.62
CA MET A 1 -9.64 -4.70 -7.57
C MET A 1 -9.34 -6.19 -7.71
N GLY A 2 -8.24 -6.56 -8.38
CA GLY A 2 -7.81 -7.97 -8.44
C GLY A 2 -7.34 -8.46 -7.07
N LEU A 3 -7.30 -9.79 -6.90
CA LEU A 3 -6.65 -10.41 -5.74
C LEU A 3 -5.12 -10.26 -5.85
N PRO A 4 -4.40 -10.15 -4.72
CA PRO A 4 -2.94 -10.15 -4.76
C PRO A 4 -2.43 -11.48 -5.32
N SER A 5 -1.43 -11.41 -6.20
CA SER A 5 -0.79 -12.62 -6.76
C SER A 5 0.20 -13.27 -5.81
N ALA A 6 0.80 -12.48 -4.90
CA ALA A 6 1.74 -12.94 -3.88
C ALA A 6 1.82 -11.93 -2.72
N VAL A 7 2.29 -12.38 -1.55
CA VAL A 7 2.54 -11.55 -0.36
C VAL A 7 3.93 -11.90 0.17
N PHE A 8 4.69 -10.88 0.57
CA PHE A 8 6.07 -11.01 1.02
C PHE A 8 6.30 -10.31 2.35
N THR A 9 7.25 -10.81 3.14
CA THR A 9 7.60 -10.24 4.44
C THR A 9 8.59 -9.08 4.35
N SER A 10 9.18 -8.84 3.17
CA SER A 10 10.08 -7.72 2.92
C SER A 10 10.00 -7.26 1.47
N PHE A 11 10.38 -6.01 1.24
CA PHE A 11 10.47 -5.42 -0.08
C PHE A 11 11.47 -6.17 -0.98
N ASP A 12 12.64 -6.55 -0.45
CA ASP A 12 13.68 -7.21 -1.25
C ASP A 12 13.18 -8.55 -1.83
N LEU A 13 12.49 -9.36 -1.02
CA LEU A 13 11.88 -10.61 -1.49
C LEU A 13 10.85 -10.38 -2.59
N ALA A 14 10.03 -9.33 -2.45
CA ALA A 14 9.04 -8.97 -3.46
C ALA A 14 9.72 -8.48 -4.75
N SER A 15 10.72 -7.60 -4.62
CA SER A 15 11.48 -7.01 -5.73
C SER A 15 12.19 -8.10 -6.53
N ASP A 16 12.87 -9.03 -5.86
CA ASP A 16 13.57 -10.14 -6.50
C ASP A 16 12.61 -11.06 -7.26
N TRP A 17 11.44 -11.35 -6.69
CA TRP A 17 10.41 -12.16 -7.34
C TRP A 17 9.83 -11.45 -8.57
N ILE A 18 9.52 -10.15 -8.46
CA ILE A 18 9.02 -9.33 -9.57
C ILE A 18 10.03 -9.29 -10.72
N LYS A 19 11.30 -9.00 -10.41
CA LYS A 19 12.41 -8.96 -11.38
C LYS A 19 12.60 -10.30 -12.08
N SER A 20 12.73 -11.37 -11.31
CA SER A 20 13.01 -12.72 -11.84
C SER A 20 11.89 -13.24 -12.75
N ASN A 21 10.66 -12.75 -12.58
CA ASN A 21 9.51 -13.16 -13.37
C ASN A 21 9.08 -12.12 -14.43
N TYR A 22 9.83 -11.02 -14.58
CA TYR A 22 9.55 -9.97 -15.58
C TYR A 22 8.13 -9.37 -15.48
N LEU A 23 7.64 -9.18 -14.25
CA LEU A 23 6.24 -8.81 -13.99
C LEU A 23 6.01 -7.29 -14.07
N SER A 24 4.80 -6.90 -14.47
CA SER A 24 4.32 -5.52 -14.42
C SER A 24 3.14 -5.42 -13.44
N GLY A 25 3.10 -4.37 -12.63
CA GLY A 25 2.04 -4.20 -11.63
C GLY A 25 2.38 -3.21 -10.52
N ILE A 26 1.70 -3.34 -9.39
CA ILE A 26 1.89 -2.52 -8.20
C ILE A 26 2.27 -3.44 -7.04
N LEU A 27 3.39 -3.15 -6.38
CA LEU A 27 3.70 -3.66 -5.06
C LEU A 27 3.17 -2.66 -4.04
N MET A 28 2.37 -3.12 -3.09
CA MET A 28 1.78 -2.26 -2.06
C MET A 28 2.15 -2.80 -0.68
N GLU A 29 2.62 -1.91 0.20
CA GLU A 29 2.93 -2.25 1.57
C GLU A 29 1.66 -2.29 2.42
N TYR A 30 1.56 -3.33 3.25
CA TYR A 30 0.50 -3.51 4.23
C TYR A 30 1.10 -3.83 5.60
N PRO A 31 0.53 -3.29 6.68
CA PRO A 31 0.92 -3.69 8.03
C PRO A 31 0.48 -5.13 8.30
N VAL A 32 1.37 -5.93 8.90
CA VAL A 32 1.07 -7.32 9.28
C VAL A 32 0.24 -7.33 10.56
N ASP A 33 -0.76 -8.22 10.61
CA ASP A 33 -1.69 -8.39 11.74
C ASP A 33 -2.50 -7.14 12.14
N GLN A 34 -2.49 -6.10 11.30
CA GLN A 34 -3.20 -4.84 11.49
C GLN A 34 -4.01 -4.49 10.24
N SER A 35 -5.22 -3.96 10.41
CA SER A 35 -5.96 -3.41 9.28
C SER A 35 -5.36 -2.08 8.80
N CYS A 36 -5.58 -1.72 7.53
CA CYS A 36 -5.19 -0.39 7.03
C CYS A 36 -5.86 0.76 7.78
N TYR A 37 -7.08 0.52 8.25
CA TYR A 37 -7.87 1.48 8.99
C TYR A 37 -7.23 1.79 10.35
N ASP A 38 -6.97 0.75 11.14
CA ASP A 38 -6.39 0.91 12.48
C ASP A 38 -4.98 1.50 12.39
N TRP A 39 -4.15 0.99 11.46
CA TRP A 39 -2.82 1.52 11.21
C TRP A 39 -2.84 3.02 10.85
N ALA A 40 -3.79 3.45 10.02
CA ALA A 40 -3.90 4.85 9.63
C ALA A 40 -4.34 5.74 10.81
N ILE A 41 -5.17 5.24 11.72
CA ILE A 41 -5.54 5.97 12.96
C ILE A 41 -4.34 6.07 13.90
N GLU A 42 -3.67 4.95 14.19
CA GLU A 42 -2.53 4.90 15.10
C GLU A 42 -1.35 5.76 14.61
N SER A 43 -1.14 5.79 13.29
CA SER A 43 -0.11 6.61 12.65
C SER A 43 -0.50 8.10 12.50
N GLY A 44 -1.75 8.47 12.85
CA GLY A 44 -2.26 9.83 12.72
C GLY A 44 -2.58 10.28 11.28
N TYR A 45 -2.58 9.34 10.32
CA TYR A 45 -2.91 9.59 8.91
C TYR A 45 -4.42 9.71 8.65
N PHE A 46 -5.23 9.13 9.54
CA PHE A 46 -6.68 9.24 9.50
C PHE A 46 -7.21 9.67 10.87
N LYS A 47 -8.21 10.56 10.86
CA LYS A 47 -8.94 10.97 12.04
C LYS A 47 -10.42 10.82 11.79
N GLU A 48 -11.07 9.99 12.57
CA GLU A 48 -12.52 9.80 12.56
C GLU A 48 -13.20 11.15 12.90
N LYS A 49 -14.20 11.52 12.10
CA LYS A 49 -14.98 12.77 12.27
C LYS A 49 -16.45 12.49 12.55
N SER A 50 -16.92 11.29 12.24
CA SER A 50 -18.32 10.90 12.38
C SER A 50 -18.51 9.42 12.72
N VAL A 51 -19.75 9.03 13.03
CA VAL A 51 -20.13 7.63 13.29
C VAL A 51 -20.00 6.78 12.02
N ILE A 52 -20.14 7.38 10.84
CA ILE A 52 -20.01 6.70 9.55
C ILE A 52 -18.58 6.18 9.36
N ASP A 53 -17.58 6.95 9.81
CA ASP A 53 -16.16 6.59 9.71
C ASP A 53 -15.78 5.36 10.53
N ARG A 54 -16.68 4.90 11.42
CA ARG A 54 -16.53 3.70 12.26
C ARG A 54 -17.41 2.54 11.80
N SER A 55 -18.23 2.77 10.77
CA SER A 55 -19.18 1.77 10.32
C SER A 55 -18.45 0.58 9.69
N PRO A 56 -18.95 -0.66 9.85
CA PRO A 56 -18.32 -1.83 9.25
C PRO A 56 -18.12 -1.68 7.73
N THR A 57 -19.09 -1.10 7.02
CA THR A 57 -19.03 -0.86 5.57
C THR A 57 -17.94 0.15 5.19
N PHE A 58 -17.64 1.10 6.08
CA PHE A 58 -16.54 2.04 5.86
C PHE A 58 -15.19 1.35 6.07
N ILE A 59 -15.03 0.63 7.19
CA ILE A 59 -13.80 -0.09 7.54
C ILE A 59 -13.45 -1.14 6.47
N GLU A 60 -14.43 -1.91 5.99
CA GLU A 60 -14.27 -2.93 4.94
C GLU A 60 -13.63 -2.39 3.66
N LYS A 61 -13.93 -1.13 3.30
CA LYS A 61 -13.50 -0.49 2.06
C LYS A 61 -12.34 0.47 2.25
N PHE A 62 -11.88 0.65 3.48
CA PHE A 62 -10.89 1.65 3.81
C PHE A 62 -9.53 1.30 3.22
N VAL A 63 -8.94 2.27 2.54
CA VAL A 63 -7.55 2.28 2.09
C VAL A 63 -6.96 3.64 2.43
N SER A 64 -5.65 3.69 2.67
CA SER A 64 -4.97 4.93 3.01
C SER A 64 -4.07 5.40 1.88
N ALA A 65 -4.13 6.68 1.54
CA ALA A 65 -3.23 7.30 0.56
C ALA A 65 -1.75 7.30 1.05
N TYR A 66 -1.52 7.07 2.34
CA TYR A 66 -0.18 6.95 2.92
C TYR A 66 0.42 5.56 2.77
N GLN A 67 -0.31 4.58 2.22
CA GLN A 67 0.27 3.27 1.94
C GLN A 67 1.31 3.38 0.84
N GLN A 68 2.55 3.05 1.20
CA GLN A 68 3.64 3.00 0.25
C GLN A 68 3.33 1.99 -0.84
N ASN A 69 3.55 2.40 -2.08
CA ASN A 69 3.41 1.55 -3.23
C ASN A 69 4.52 1.85 -4.24
N TRP A 70 4.86 0.84 -5.02
CA TRP A 70 5.87 0.89 -6.05
C TRP A 70 5.27 0.32 -7.33
N HIS A 71 5.51 1.02 -8.43
CA HIS A 71 5.06 0.60 -9.74
C HIS A 71 6.18 -0.16 -10.42
N PHE A 72 5.86 -1.27 -11.06
CA PHE A 72 6.80 -2.06 -11.82
C PHE A 72 6.32 -2.24 -13.25
N GLU A 73 7.26 -2.19 -14.19
CA GLU A 73 7.05 -2.55 -15.58
C GLU A 73 8.18 -3.50 -16.01
N HIS A 74 7.82 -4.69 -16.47
CA HIS A 74 8.76 -5.67 -17.00
C HIS A 74 9.89 -6.03 -16.00
N GLY A 75 9.55 -6.14 -14.72
CA GLY A 75 10.50 -6.42 -13.64
C GLY A 75 11.21 -5.20 -13.07
N GLU A 76 11.13 -4.04 -13.73
CA GLU A 76 11.85 -2.82 -13.32
C GLU A 76 10.95 -1.86 -12.53
N GLU A 77 11.47 -1.29 -11.46
CA GLU A 77 10.76 -0.28 -10.66
C GLU A 77 10.69 1.04 -11.43
N LEU A 78 9.48 1.56 -11.59
CA LEU A 78 9.22 2.89 -12.12
C LEU A 78 9.36 3.90 -10.98
N CYS A 79 10.57 4.44 -10.78
CA CYS A 79 10.78 5.58 -9.90
C CYS A 79 9.88 6.74 -10.34
N HIS A 80 8.87 7.07 -9.54
CA HIS A 80 8.22 8.38 -9.65
C HIS A 80 9.20 9.43 -9.12
N GLN A 81 10.01 10.03 -10.01
CA GLN A 81 10.54 11.35 -9.70
C GLN A 81 9.35 12.28 -9.56
N ASN A 82 8.98 12.67 -8.33
CA ASN A 82 8.45 14.00 -8.02
C ASN A 82 8.11 14.23 -6.52
N MET A 83 8.63 15.35 -6.01
CA MET A 83 8.26 16.12 -4.81
C MET A 83 8.96 15.81 -3.48
N GLN A 84 10.30 15.89 -3.47
CA GLN A 84 10.98 16.68 -2.44
C GLN A 84 11.00 18.15 -2.93
N ASP A 85 9.92 18.88 -2.65
CA ASP A 85 9.92 20.33 -2.51
C ASP A 85 8.51 20.74 -2.02
N LYS A 86 8.33 20.68 -0.71
CA LYS A 86 7.33 21.48 -0.02
C LYS A 86 8.08 22.35 0.98
N THR A 87 8.44 23.53 0.51
CA THR A 87 8.76 24.71 1.32
C THR A 87 7.50 25.18 2.06
#